data_AF-A0A383BFU4-F1
#
_entry.id   AF-A0A383BFU4-F1
#
_cell.length_a   1.000
_cell.length_b   1.000
_cell.length_c   1.000
_cell.angle_alpha   90.00
_cell.angle_beta   90.00
_cell.angle_gamma   90.00
#
_symmetry.space_group_name_H-M   'P 1'
#
loop_
_entity.id
_entity.type
_entity.pdbx_description
1 polymer ?
#
loop_
_entity_poly.entity_id
_entity_poly.type
_entity_poly.pdbx_seq_one_letter_code
_entity_poly.pdbx_strand_id
1 'polypeptide(L)'
;KLSSFVGDELVNSNGVVWSVKGLDASVSDGELSINPKAIGQAGTVSAILGDAKASARVRVIPPLPWAEDFESVVENKVPTHWIGAIGKFFTRQQGDNKILVKTLAKRGLNRSVVFLGPPTMSNYTVKIDLMGTRNKRRLPDMGLVANRYILDLQGIHQRLQVRSWSSDLRMAKHVDFNWETDVWYVMKMRVDLVGEEAIVLGKVWKKSDPEPNQWTIKAIDPLPNKTGSPGVYGYSAAEIYYDNLK
;
A
#
# COMPACT_ATOMS: atom_id res chain seq x y z
N LYS A 1 18.96 -36.98 4.16
CA LYS A 1 18.63 -36.37 5.47
C LYS A 1 19.23 -34.99 5.48
N LEU A 2 18.46 -33.97 5.12
CA LEU A 2 18.90 -32.57 5.10
C LEU A 2 18.27 -31.87 6.30
N SER A 3 19.13 -31.32 7.14
CA SER A 3 18.80 -30.56 8.34
C SER A 3 18.53 -29.10 7.99
N SER A 4 17.39 -28.57 8.42
CA SER A 4 17.11 -27.13 8.41
C SER A 4 17.45 -26.51 9.76
N PHE A 5 18.06 -25.32 9.74
CA PHE A 5 18.57 -24.64 10.94
C PHE A 5 17.55 -23.64 11.50
N VAL A 6 17.27 -23.75 12.80
CA VAL A 6 16.61 -22.71 13.61
C VAL A 6 17.30 -22.70 14.98
N GLY A 7 18.20 -21.74 15.21
CA GLY A 7 19.06 -21.76 16.41
C GLY A 7 20.10 -22.88 16.34
N ASP A 8 21.11 -22.86 17.22
CA ASP A 8 22.27 -23.77 17.23
C ASP A 8 21.94 -25.26 17.55
N GLU A 9 20.68 -25.70 17.36
CA GLU A 9 20.26 -27.09 17.52
C GLU A 9 19.67 -27.67 16.22
N LEU A 10 20.19 -28.85 15.84
CA LEU A 10 19.69 -29.68 14.75
C LEU A 10 18.34 -30.29 15.15
N VAL A 11 17.23 -29.64 14.78
CA VAL A 11 15.90 -30.25 14.92
C VAL A 11 15.73 -31.32 13.84
N ASN A 12 15.55 -32.56 14.26
CA ASN A 12 15.18 -33.65 13.37
C ASN A 12 13.77 -33.38 12.82
N SER A 13 13.67 -32.99 11.55
CA SER A 13 12.41 -32.67 10.87
C SER A 13 11.58 -33.90 10.47
N ASN A 14 12.07 -35.11 10.77
CA ASN A 14 11.33 -36.34 10.49
C ASN A 14 9.99 -36.35 11.26
N GLY A 15 8.88 -36.48 10.52
CA GLY A 15 7.53 -36.56 11.08
C GLY A 15 6.82 -35.21 11.24
N VAL A 16 7.43 -34.09 10.81
CA VAL A 16 6.74 -32.80 10.76
C VAL A 16 5.72 -32.80 9.63
N VAL A 17 4.46 -32.48 9.94
CA VAL A 17 3.41 -32.25 8.95
C VAL A 17 3.37 -30.76 8.60
N TRP A 18 3.76 -30.44 7.38
CA TRP A 18 3.74 -29.08 6.85
C TRP A 18 2.44 -28.80 6.11
N SER A 19 1.94 -27.57 6.20
CA SER A 19 0.79 -27.11 5.43
C SER A 19 0.85 -25.63 5.11
N VAL A 20 0.21 -25.25 4.00
CA VAL A 20 0.07 -23.87 3.54
C VAL A 20 -1.42 -23.57 3.38
N LYS A 21 -1.82 -22.37 3.79
CA LYS A 21 -3.19 -21.86 3.59
C LYS A 21 -3.15 -20.43 3.04
N GLY A 22 -3.87 -20.19 1.95
CA GLY A 22 -4.01 -18.85 1.36
C GLY A 22 -2.77 -18.36 0.59
N LEU A 23 -1.90 -19.29 0.18
CA LEU A 23 -0.81 -19.03 -0.76
C LEU A 23 -0.89 -20.03 -1.89
N ASP A 24 -0.67 -19.55 -3.11
CA ASP A 24 -0.26 -20.37 -4.25
C ASP A 24 1.22 -20.79 -4.07
N ALA A 25 1.42 -21.79 -3.21
CA ALA A 25 2.72 -22.30 -2.79
C ALA A 25 2.60 -23.73 -2.25
N SER A 26 3.71 -24.46 -2.27
CA SER A 26 3.87 -25.75 -1.59
C SER A 26 4.92 -25.64 -0.48
N VAL A 27 4.84 -26.52 0.51
CA VAL A 27 5.83 -26.62 1.59
C VAL A 27 6.17 -28.08 1.83
N SER A 28 7.46 -28.38 1.88
CA SER A 28 7.98 -29.73 2.18
C SER A 28 9.33 -29.60 2.88
N ASP A 29 9.56 -30.43 3.90
CA ASP A 29 10.84 -30.47 4.63
C ASP A 29 11.34 -29.11 5.14
N GLY A 30 10.41 -28.20 5.46
CA GLY A 30 10.70 -26.85 5.93
C GLY A 30 11.05 -25.85 4.82
N GLU A 31 11.04 -26.26 3.56
CA GLU A 31 11.23 -25.40 2.40
C GLU A 31 9.88 -24.96 1.82
N LEU A 32 9.68 -23.65 1.70
CA LEU A 32 8.50 -23.05 1.08
C LEU A 32 8.81 -22.69 -0.38
N SER A 33 8.13 -23.36 -1.31
CA SER A 33 8.21 -23.08 -2.74
C SER A 33 7.02 -22.24 -3.19
N ILE A 34 7.27 -20.99 -3.57
CA ILE A 34 6.25 -20.09 -4.12
C ILE A 34 6.08 -20.37 -5.62
N ASN A 35 4.84 -20.43 -6.10
CA ASN A 35 4.59 -20.49 -7.54
C ASN A 35 5.23 -19.27 -8.23
N PRO A 36 6.09 -19.43 -9.25
CA PRO A 36 6.71 -18.31 -9.96
C PRO A 36 5.71 -17.33 -10.60
N LYS A 37 4.46 -17.78 -10.84
CA LYS A 37 3.36 -16.96 -11.38
C LYS A 37 2.47 -16.36 -10.28
N ALA A 38 2.80 -16.56 -9.01
CA ALA A 38 2.03 -16.03 -7.90
C ALA A 38 1.93 -14.51 -7.97
N ILE A 39 0.71 -14.00 -7.88
CA ILE A 39 0.43 -12.58 -7.68
C ILE A 39 0.68 -12.18 -6.21
N GLY A 40 0.51 -10.89 -5.90
CA GLY A 40 0.60 -10.41 -4.52
C GLY A 40 -0.40 -11.10 -3.60
N GLN A 41 0.09 -11.87 -2.63
CA GLN A 41 -0.75 -12.68 -1.74
C GLN A 41 -0.16 -12.81 -0.34
N ALA A 42 -0.99 -13.19 0.63
CA ALA A 42 -0.55 -13.54 1.96
C ALA A 42 -1.34 -14.72 2.52
N GLY A 43 -0.65 -15.57 3.26
CA GLY A 43 -1.22 -16.71 3.91
C GLY A 43 -0.36 -17.21 5.06
N THR A 44 -0.61 -18.44 5.48
CA THR A 44 0.01 -19.04 6.65
C THR A 44 0.71 -20.33 6.26
N VAL A 45 1.96 -20.48 6.69
CA VAL A 45 2.68 -21.76 6.72
C VAL A 45 2.58 -22.31 8.13
N SER A 46 2.26 -23.59 8.27
CA SER A 46 2.15 -24.27 9.57
C SER A 46 2.99 -25.55 9.59
N ALA A 47 3.55 -25.85 10.75
CA ALA A 47 4.26 -27.09 11.05
C ALA A 47 3.68 -27.73 12.30
N ILE A 48 3.48 -29.05 12.25
CA ILE A 48 3.00 -29.86 13.38
C ILE A 48 3.96 -31.03 13.60
N LEU A 49 4.46 -31.20 14.82
CA LEU A 49 5.32 -32.33 15.23
C LEU A 49 4.79 -32.91 16.54
N GLY A 50 4.12 -34.06 16.49
CA GLY A 50 3.35 -34.56 17.62
C GLY A 50 2.32 -33.52 18.06
N ASP A 51 2.40 -33.08 19.31
CA ASP A 51 1.51 -32.06 19.88
C ASP A 51 2.00 -30.62 19.66
N ALA A 52 3.26 -30.42 19.23
CA ALA A 52 3.81 -29.10 18.98
C ALA A 52 3.25 -28.52 17.67
N LYS A 53 2.80 -27.25 17.70
CA LYS A 53 2.28 -26.53 16.54
C LYS A 53 2.93 -25.16 16.43
N ALA A 54 3.43 -24.83 15.25
CA ALA A 54 3.94 -23.52 14.92
C ALA A 54 3.29 -23.02 13.62
N SER A 55 3.16 -21.70 13.50
CA SER A 55 2.71 -21.07 12.25
C SER A 55 3.38 -19.74 12.03
N ALA A 56 3.60 -19.39 10.76
CA ALA A 56 4.15 -18.12 10.33
C ALA A 56 3.27 -17.53 9.23
N ARG A 57 3.03 -16.21 9.29
CA ARG A 57 2.37 -15.50 8.20
C ARG A 57 3.40 -15.10 7.16
N VAL A 58 3.18 -15.49 5.91
CA VAL A 58 4.04 -15.17 4.78
C VAL A 58 3.31 -14.24 3.83
N ARG A 59 4.05 -13.31 3.22
CA ARG A 59 3.59 -12.46 2.12
C ARG A 59 4.47 -12.70 0.92
N VAL A 60 3.85 -12.85 -0.24
CA VAL A 60 4.50 -12.86 -1.54
C VAL A 60 4.25 -11.50 -2.18
N ILE A 61 5.34 -10.82 -2.52
CA ILE A 61 5.31 -9.53 -3.22
C ILE A 61 6.00 -9.77 -4.58
N PRO A 62 5.27 -9.72 -5.70
CA PRO A 62 5.87 -9.98 -7.02
C PRO A 62 6.83 -8.85 -7.42
N PRO A 63 7.72 -9.07 -8.39
CA PRO A 63 8.50 -7.98 -8.99
C PRO A 63 7.57 -6.97 -9.70
N LEU A 64 8.04 -5.74 -9.89
CA LEU A 64 7.33 -4.74 -10.70
C LEU A 64 7.28 -5.17 -12.18
N PRO A 65 6.28 -4.72 -12.98
CA PRO A 65 5.21 -3.78 -12.63
C PRO A 65 4.00 -4.43 -11.94
N TRP A 66 3.23 -3.63 -11.18
CA TRP A 66 2.00 -4.07 -10.54
C TRP A 66 0.77 -3.38 -11.16
N ALA A 67 -0.35 -4.08 -11.13
CA ALA A 67 -1.66 -3.54 -11.46
C ALA A 67 -2.69 -4.14 -10.50
N GLU A 68 -3.51 -3.31 -9.89
CA GLU A 68 -4.61 -3.73 -9.02
C GLU A 68 -5.82 -2.84 -9.29
N ASP A 69 -6.86 -3.45 -9.87
CA ASP A 69 -8.19 -2.90 -10.13
C ASP A 69 -9.23 -3.43 -9.12
N PHE A 70 -8.80 -4.23 -8.14
CA PHE A 70 -9.61 -4.86 -7.10
C PHE A 70 -10.64 -5.88 -7.60
N GLU A 71 -10.74 -6.14 -8.91
CA GLU A 71 -11.77 -7.02 -9.46
C GLU A 71 -11.63 -8.47 -9.00
N SER A 72 -10.39 -8.93 -8.81
CA SER A 72 -10.09 -10.27 -8.29
C SER A 72 -10.28 -10.41 -6.77
N VAL A 73 -10.48 -9.30 -6.06
CA VAL A 73 -10.61 -9.29 -4.59
C VAL A 73 -12.05 -9.56 -4.20
N VAL A 74 -12.27 -10.52 -3.29
CA VAL A 74 -13.59 -10.80 -2.74
C VAL A 74 -14.18 -9.54 -2.11
N GLU A 75 -15.47 -9.28 -2.33
CA GLU A 75 -16.16 -8.11 -1.76
C GLU A 75 -16.03 -8.07 -0.22
N ASN A 76 -15.96 -6.87 0.36
CA ASN A 76 -15.72 -6.64 1.78
C ASN A 76 -14.38 -7.21 2.29
N LYS A 77 -13.42 -7.47 1.40
CA LYS A 77 -12.03 -7.83 1.73
C LYS A 77 -11.06 -6.80 1.17
N VAL A 78 -9.77 -7.10 1.29
CA VAL A 78 -8.66 -6.29 0.78
C VAL A 78 -7.64 -7.25 0.17
N PRO A 79 -6.76 -6.81 -0.74
CA PRO A 79 -5.62 -7.61 -1.17
C PRO A 79 -4.84 -8.11 0.06
N THR A 80 -4.64 -9.41 0.16
CA THR A 80 -4.21 -10.07 1.41
C THR A 80 -2.79 -9.69 1.84
N HIS A 81 -1.96 -9.28 0.88
CA HIS A 81 -0.59 -8.81 1.09
C HIS A 81 -0.51 -7.36 1.60
N TRP A 82 -1.57 -6.54 1.45
CA TRP A 82 -1.54 -5.14 1.85
C TRP A 82 -1.50 -4.98 3.38
N ILE A 83 -0.50 -4.23 3.86
CA ILE A 83 -0.21 -4.07 5.28
C ILE A 83 -0.92 -2.82 5.80
N GLY A 84 -1.73 -2.97 6.84
CA GLY A 84 -2.47 -1.86 7.46
C GLY A 84 -3.87 -1.61 6.89
N ALA A 85 -4.28 -2.36 5.86
CA ALA A 85 -5.59 -2.24 5.22
C ALA A 85 -6.72 -2.96 5.99
N ILE A 86 -6.42 -4.14 6.55
CA ILE A 86 -7.41 -5.02 7.18
C ILE A 86 -8.18 -4.30 8.30
N GLY A 87 -9.52 -4.39 8.26
CA GLY A 87 -10.42 -3.80 9.25
C GLY A 87 -10.63 -2.29 9.08
N LYS A 88 -9.98 -1.66 8.08
CA LYS A 88 -10.07 -0.23 7.82
C LYS A 88 -10.49 0.08 6.37
N PHE A 89 -10.11 -0.78 5.44
CA PHE A 89 -10.45 -0.70 4.03
C PHE A 89 -11.24 -1.95 3.62
N PHE A 90 -12.11 -1.80 2.62
CA PHE A 90 -12.97 -2.86 2.13
C PHE A 90 -13.27 -2.64 0.65
N THR A 91 -13.23 -3.70 -0.14
CA THR A 91 -13.74 -3.65 -1.51
C THR A 91 -15.26 -3.54 -1.54
N ARG A 92 -15.79 -2.75 -2.46
CA ARG A 92 -17.23 -2.52 -2.64
C ARG A 92 -17.55 -2.38 -4.13
N GLN A 93 -18.68 -2.92 -4.57
CA GLN A 93 -19.19 -2.66 -5.92
C GLN A 93 -19.59 -1.17 -6.08
N GLN A 94 -19.19 -0.56 -7.19
CA GLN A 94 -19.61 0.78 -7.61
C GLN A 94 -19.86 0.79 -9.13
N GLY A 95 -21.14 0.72 -9.52
CA GLY A 95 -21.49 0.51 -10.93
C GLY A 95 -20.96 -0.86 -11.38
N ASP A 96 -20.26 -0.87 -12.50
CA ASP A 96 -19.69 -2.10 -13.09
C ASP A 96 -18.30 -2.47 -12.53
N ASN A 97 -17.68 -1.59 -11.72
CA ASN A 97 -16.35 -1.81 -11.16
C ASN A 97 -16.40 -2.10 -9.65
N LYS A 98 -15.35 -2.75 -9.15
CA LYS A 98 -15.08 -2.94 -7.73
C LYS A 98 -13.98 -2.01 -7.29
N ILE A 99 -14.24 -1.23 -6.25
CA ILE A 99 -13.30 -0.23 -5.74
C ILE A 99 -12.86 -0.57 -4.32
N LEU A 100 -11.70 -0.07 -3.91
CA LEU A 100 -11.27 -0.12 -2.51
C LEU A 100 -11.76 1.11 -1.75
N VAL A 101 -12.56 0.90 -0.72
CA VAL A 101 -13.13 1.96 0.11
C VAL A 101 -12.41 2.04 1.45
N LYS A 102 -11.85 3.20 1.77
CA LYS A 102 -11.51 3.58 3.14
C LYS A 102 -12.75 4.15 3.82
N THR A 103 -13.29 3.39 4.77
CA THR A 103 -14.45 3.82 5.56
C THR A 103 -14.04 4.69 6.74
N LEU A 104 -15.03 5.39 7.32
CA LEU A 104 -14.85 6.11 8.57
C LEU A 104 -14.45 5.14 9.68
N ALA A 105 -13.51 5.57 10.53
CA ALA A 105 -13.12 4.76 11.67
C ALA A 105 -14.29 4.66 12.67
N LYS A 106 -14.74 3.44 12.98
CA LYS A 106 -15.71 3.21 14.08
C LYS A 106 -15.12 3.54 15.45
N ARG A 107 -13.82 3.30 15.62
CA ARG A 107 -13.01 3.61 16.81
C ARG A 107 -11.56 3.85 16.39
N GLY A 108 -10.86 4.73 17.09
CA GLY A 108 -9.44 5.02 16.83
C GLY A 108 -9.23 6.15 15.82
N LEU A 109 -8.08 6.13 15.13
CA LEU A 109 -7.63 7.20 14.25
C LEU A 109 -8.28 7.09 12.85
N ASN A 110 -8.74 8.22 12.32
CA ASN A 110 -9.21 8.33 10.93
C ASN A 110 -8.08 8.14 9.91
N ARG A 111 -6.83 8.39 10.33
CA ARG A 111 -5.64 8.28 9.49
C ARG A 111 -5.16 6.83 9.40
N SER A 112 -4.94 6.37 8.18
CA SER A 112 -4.28 5.11 7.86
C SER A 112 -3.25 5.30 6.76
N VAL A 113 -2.13 4.58 6.89
CA VAL A 113 -1.21 4.33 5.79
C VAL A 113 -1.24 2.84 5.51
N VAL A 114 -1.35 2.47 4.25
CA VAL A 114 -1.27 1.09 3.79
C VAL A 114 -0.02 0.92 2.96
N PHE A 115 0.76 -0.12 3.26
CA PHE A 115 1.98 -0.47 2.52
C PHE A 115 1.75 -1.70 1.66
N LEU A 116 2.28 -1.65 0.43
CA LEU A 116 1.99 -2.62 -0.62
C LEU A 116 3.17 -3.57 -0.89
N GLY A 117 4.37 -3.21 -0.43
CA GLY A 117 5.60 -3.96 -0.64
C GLY A 117 6.60 -3.82 0.51
N PRO A 118 7.84 -4.30 0.34
CA PRO A 118 8.86 -4.23 1.37
C PRO A 118 9.41 -2.81 1.57
N PRO A 119 9.92 -2.49 2.78
CA PRO A 119 10.47 -1.16 3.09
C PRO A 119 11.81 -0.85 2.41
N THR A 120 12.40 -1.83 1.73
CA THR A 120 13.67 -1.73 1.00
C THR A 120 13.51 -1.29 -0.45
N MET A 121 12.27 -1.16 -0.96
CA MET A 121 12.03 -0.73 -2.34
C MET A 121 12.54 0.70 -2.60
N SER A 122 12.95 0.93 -3.84
CA SER A 122 13.33 2.23 -4.40
C SER A 122 13.15 2.19 -5.93
N ASN A 123 13.37 3.30 -6.63
CA ASN A 123 13.34 3.39 -8.10
C ASN A 123 12.01 2.93 -8.73
N TYR A 124 10.89 3.37 -8.16
CA TYR A 124 9.56 3.10 -8.68
C TYR A 124 8.73 4.38 -8.80
N THR A 125 7.66 4.29 -9.58
CA THR A 125 6.59 5.30 -9.65
C THR A 125 5.30 4.63 -9.22
N VAL A 126 4.48 5.33 -8.44
CA VAL A 126 3.16 4.85 -8.05
C VAL A 126 2.09 5.78 -8.61
N LYS A 127 1.01 5.20 -9.13
CA LYS A 127 -0.16 5.89 -9.68
C LYS A 127 -1.42 5.22 -9.15
N ILE A 128 -2.45 6.00 -8.85
CA ILE A 128 -3.76 5.46 -8.46
C ILE A 128 -4.87 6.43 -8.84
N ASP A 129 -6.06 5.89 -9.08
CA ASP A 129 -7.29 6.68 -9.12
C ASP A 129 -7.82 6.84 -7.68
N LEU A 130 -8.26 8.03 -7.33
CA LEU A 130 -8.82 8.34 -6.01
C LEU A 130 -10.00 9.30 -6.09
N MET A 131 -10.94 9.13 -5.17
CA MET A 131 -12.11 10.00 -5.00
C MET A 131 -12.40 10.19 -3.52
N GLY A 132 -12.60 11.44 -3.11
CA GLY A 132 -13.03 11.79 -1.76
C GLY A 132 -14.51 12.13 -1.75
N THR A 133 -15.26 11.59 -0.78
CA THR A 133 -16.67 11.95 -0.59
C THR A 133 -16.82 13.06 0.45
N ARG A 134 -18.08 13.45 0.73
CA ARG A 134 -18.42 14.43 1.76
C ARG A 134 -19.22 13.78 2.88
N ASN A 135 -18.90 14.11 4.12
CA ASN A 135 -19.76 13.84 5.27
C ASN A 135 -20.04 15.13 6.03
N LYS A 136 -21.22 15.72 5.80
CA LYS A 136 -21.59 17.05 6.30
C LYS A 136 -20.52 18.09 5.89
N ARG A 137 -19.86 18.72 6.86
CA ARG A 137 -18.78 19.71 6.64
C ARG A 137 -17.39 19.08 6.59
N ARG A 138 -17.27 17.76 6.75
CA ARG A 138 -15.98 17.06 6.79
C ARG A 138 -15.59 16.60 5.39
N LEU A 139 -14.32 16.84 5.08
CA LEU A 139 -13.66 16.39 3.86
C LEU A 139 -12.47 15.50 4.25
N PRO A 140 -12.22 14.42 3.50
CA PRO A 140 -11.08 13.55 3.75
C PRO A 140 -9.78 14.15 3.23
N ASP A 141 -8.65 13.58 3.66
CA ASP A 141 -7.38 13.73 2.95
C ASP A 141 -7.00 12.37 2.34
N MET A 142 -6.49 12.37 1.11
CA MET A 142 -6.25 11.14 0.35
C MET A 142 -5.01 11.25 -0.50
N GLY A 143 -4.28 10.16 -0.68
CA GLY A 143 -3.13 10.17 -1.57
C GLY A 143 -2.23 8.94 -1.47
N LEU A 144 -0.95 9.18 -1.74
CA LEU A 144 0.05 8.16 -1.99
C LEU A 144 1.23 8.26 -1.02
N VAL A 145 1.93 7.13 -0.89
CA VAL A 145 3.20 7.03 -0.19
C VAL A 145 4.25 6.48 -1.13
N ALA A 146 5.42 7.13 -1.21
CA ALA A 146 6.58 6.63 -1.92
C ALA A 146 7.86 6.99 -1.17
N ASN A 147 8.79 6.05 -1.02
CA ASN A 147 10.02 6.19 -0.23
C ASN A 147 9.79 6.86 1.14
N ARG A 148 8.70 6.49 1.84
CA ARG A 148 8.27 7.07 3.13
C ARG A 148 7.80 8.54 3.08
N TYR A 149 7.84 9.20 1.93
CA TYR A 149 7.17 10.48 1.72
C TYR A 149 5.68 10.27 1.51
N ILE A 150 4.88 11.22 1.97
CA ILE A 150 3.43 11.24 1.76
C ILE A 150 3.10 12.39 0.82
N LEU A 151 2.37 12.10 -0.24
CA LEU A 151 1.70 13.08 -1.11
C LEU A 151 0.19 12.96 -0.88
N ASP A 152 -0.46 14.02 -0.40
CA ASP A 152 -1.91 14.01 -0.18
C ASP A 152 -2.64 15.25 -0.71
N LEU A 153 -3.83 15.01 -1.24
CA LEU A 153 -4.87 16.02 -1.41
C LEU A 153 -5.53 16.23 -0.06
N GLN A 154 -5.46 17.45 0.46
CA GLN A 154 -6.05 17.81 1.75
C GLN A 154 -7.41 18.46 1.54
N GLY A 155 -8.45 17.89 2.14
CA GLY A 155 -9.84 18.30 1.89
C GLY A 155 -10.19 19.62 2.55
N ILE A 156 -9.88 19.76 3.83
CA ILE A 156 -10.20 20.99 4.57
C ILE A 156 -9.34 22.16 4.10
N HIS A 157 -8.06 21.89 3.79
CA HIS A 157 -7.11 22.92 3.38
C HIS A 157 -7.13 23.23 1.88
N GLN A 158 -7.81 22.41 1.06
CA GLN A 158 -7.86 22.57 -0.40
C GLN A 158 -6.46 22.77 -1.02
N ARG A 159 -5.56 21.84 -0.71
CA ARG A 159 -4.17 21.89 -1.19
C ARG A 159 -3.61 20.50 -1.46
N LEU A 160 -2.60 20.46 -2.32
CA LEU A 160 -1.74 19.30 -2.50
C LEU A 160 -0.50 19.50 -1.63
N GLN A 161 -0.18 18.53 -0.77
CA GLN A 161 1.01 18.59 0.08
C GLN A 161 1.87 17.35 -0.09
N VAL A 162 3.18 17.56 -0.13
CA VAL A 162 4.19 16.52 0.04
C VAL A 162 4.95 16.73 1.34
N ARG A 163 5.24 15.66 2.08
CA ARG A 163 6.00 15.72 3.34
C ARG A 163 6.78 14.44 3.65
N SER A 164 7.89 14.57 4.38
CA SER A 164 8.72 13.46 4.87
C SER A 164 8.17 12.80 6.12
N TRP A 165 7.63 13.59 7.06
CA TRP A 165 7.10 13.08 8.31
C TRP A 165 5.92 13.96 8.74
N SER A 166 4.87 13.35 9.29
CA SER A 166 3.65 14.09 9.66
C SER A 166 3.76 14.78 11.02
N SER A 167 4.73 14.40 11.86
CA SER A 167 4.95 15.01 13.18
C SER A 167 5.96 16.14 13.14
N ASP A 168 6.87 16.12 12.16
CA ASP A 168 7.86 17.16 11.92
C ASP A 168 7.95 17.43 10.42
N LEU A 169 7.56 18.64 10.03
CA LEU A 169 7.48 19.08 8.64
C LEU A 169 8.84 19.54 8.09
N ARG A 170 9.96 18.98 8.61
CA ARG A 170 11.33 19.23 8.17
C ARG A 170 11.48 19.35 6.65
N MET A 171 10.91 18.39 5.92
CA MET A 171 10.67 18.53 4.49
C MET A 171 9.17 18.46 4.27
N ALA A 172 8.59 19.60 3.89
CA ALA A 172 7.24 19.68 3.39
C ALA A 172 7.13 20.80 2.36
N LYS A 173 6.32 20.58 1.33
CA LYS A 173 5.91 21.62 0.39
C LYS A 173 4.44 21.44 0.09
N HIS A 174 3.75 22.54 -0.13
CA HIS A 174 2.36 22.51 -0.59
C HIS A 174 2.13 23.52 -1.70
N VAL A 175 1.08 23.28 -2.46
CA VAL A 175 0.52 24.20 -3.46
C VAL A 175 -1.00 24.19 -3.30
N ASP A 176 -1.64 25.33 -3.52
CA ASP A 176 -3.10 25.40 -3.52
C ASP A 176 -3.65 24.50 -4.62
N PHE A 177 -4.66 23.71 -4.27
CA PHE A 177 -5.29 22.77 -5.18
C PHE A 177 -6.74 22.55 -4.75
N ASN A 178 -7.65 23.26 -5.42
CA ASN A 178 -9.08 23.13 -5.18
C ASN A 178 -9.59 21.86 -5.86
N TRP A 179 -10.06 20.90 -5.06
CA TRP A 179 -10.58 19.64 -5.55
C TRP A 179 -12.03 19.43 -5.12
N GLU A 180 -12.80 18.83 -6.02
CA GLU A 180 -14.23 18.57 -5.89
C GLU A 180 -14.48 17.17 -5.28
N THR A 181 -15.42 17.08 -4.35
CA THR A 181 -15.88 15.77 -3.85
C THR A 181 -16.64 15.03 -4.92
N ASP A 182 -16.67 13.70 -4.80
CA ASP A 182 -17.43 12.83 -5.71
C ASP A 182 -16.98 12.96 -7.17
N VAL A 183 -15.71 13.35 -7.36
CA VAL A 183 -14.98 13.37 -8.64
C VAL A 183 -13.75 12.48 -8.55
N TRP A 184 -13.55 11.65 -9.57
CA TRP A 184 -12.34 10.82 -9.69
C TRP A 184 -11.16 11.65 -10.18
N TYR A 185 -10.05 11.53 -9.45
CA TYR A 185 -8.75 12.07 -9.83
C TYR A 185 -7.77 10.93 -10.04
N VAL A 186 -6.76 11.17 -10.87
CA VAL A 186 -5.57 10.32 -10.95
C VAL A 186 -4.44 11.03 -10.22
N MET A 187 -3.77 10.34 -9.30
CA MET A 187 -2.59 10.84 -8.61
C MET A 187 -1.38 10.00 -8.98
N LYS A 188 -0.24 10.66 -9.21
CA LYS A 188 1.04 10.03 -9.53
C LYS A 188 2.15 10.61 -8.67
N MET A 189 2.99 9.74 -8.13
CA MET A 189 4.12 10.11 -7.28
C MET A 189 5.38 9.35 -7.70
N ARG A 190 6.52 10.05 -7.73
CA ARG A 190 7.85 9.49 -7.99
C ARG A 190 8.88 10.17 -7.09
N VAL A 191 9.90 9.42 -6.69
CA VAL A 191 11.04 9.94 -5.92
C VAL A 191 12.31 9.64 -6.69
N ASP A 192 12.99 10.69 -7.13
CA ASP A 192 14.28 10.57 -7.84
C ASP A 192 15.41 10.83 -6.83
N LEU A 193 16.28 9.85 -6.62
CA LEU A 193 17.48 10.02 -5.80
C LEU A 193 18.61 10.57 -6.70
N VAL A 194 19.06 11.80 -6.44
CA VAL A 194 20.06 12.50 -7.26
C VAL A 194 21.19 12.97 -6.35
N GLY A 195 22.35 12.34 -6.47
CA GLY A 195 23.48 12.60 -5.57
C GLY A 195 23.12 12.28 -4.11
N GLU A 196 23.21 13.28 -3.24
CA GLU A 196 22.86 13.16 -1.82
C GLU A 196 21.45 13.66 -1.50
N GLU A 197 20.65 14.02 -2.50
CA GLU A 197 19.30 14.57 -2.33
C GLU A 197 18.20 13.64 -2.88
N ALA A 198 16.97 13.84 -2.41
CA ALA A 198 15.78 13.26 -3.02
C ALA A 198 14.91 14.37 -3.64
N ILE A 199 14.52 14.17 -4.88
CA ILE A 199 13.54 15.00 -5.59
C ILE A 199 12.21 14.27 -5.57
N VAL A 200 11.26 14.75 -4.77
CA VAL A 200 9.92 14.19 -4.67
C VAL A 200 8.98 14.92 -5.62
N LEU A 201 8.40 14.16 -6.55
CA LEU A 201 7.55 14.65 -7.63
C LEU A 201 6.14 14.12 -7.46
N GLY A 202 5.16 15.01 -7.52
CA GLY A 202 3.75 14.69 -7.40
C GLY A 202 2.92 15.42 -8.43
N LYS A 203 1.93 14.75 -9.01
CA LYS A 203 0.92 15.38 -9.84
C LYS A 203 -0.43 14.71 -9.71
N VAL A 204 -1.47 15.50 -9.92
CA VAL A 204 -2.86 15.10 -9.75
C VAL A 204 -3.74 15.84 -10.75
N TRP A 205 -4.69 15.15 -11.35
CA TRP A 205 -5.59 15.70 -12.38
C TRP A 205 -6.92 14.94 -12.37
N LYS A 206 -8.00 15.53 -12.89
CA LYS A 206 -9.29 14.83 -13.00
C LYS A 206 -9.13 13.65 -13.96
N LYS A 207 -9.76 12.50 -13.66
CA LYS A 207 -9.65 11.28 -14.48
C LYS A 207 -10.16 11.48 -15.91
N SER A 208 -11.06 12.43 -16.13
CA SER A 208 -11.55 12.84 -17.46
C SER A 208 -10.50 13.54 -18.33
N ASP A 209 -9.45 14.06 -17.72
CA ASP A 209 -8.48 14.95 -18.37
C ASP A 209 -7.21 14.16 -18.74
N PRO A 210 -6.49 14.59 -19.79
CA PRO A 210 -5.20 13.97 -20.13
C PRO A 210 -4.18 14.17 -19.00
N GLU A 211 -3.27 13.21 -18.84
CA GLU A 211 -2.16 13.32 -17.88
C GLU A 211 -1.32 14.58 -18.20
N PRO A 212 -1.16 15.52 -17.26
CA PRO A 212 -0.40 16.74 -17.52
C PRO A 212 1.09 16.42 -17.70
N ASN A 213 1.73 17.13 -18.64
CA ASN A 213 3.17 16.99 -18.89
C ASN A 213 4.01 17.47 -17.71
N GLN A 214 3.54 18.49 -16.99
CA GLN A 214 4.24 19.08 -15.85
C GLN A 214 3.87 18.41 -14.53
N TRP A 215 4.82 18.39 -13.59
CA TRP A 215 4.56 17.98 -12.21
C TRP A 215 3.89 19.11 -11.45
N THR A 216 2.74 18.85 -10.82
CA THR A 216 2.01 19.84 -10.00
C THR A 216 2.83 20.31 -8.81
N ILE A 217 3.62 19.43 -8.20
CA ILE A 217 4.49 19.75 -7.07
C ILE A 217 5.85 19.03 -7.20
N LYS A 218 6.92 19.76 -6.89
CA LYS A 218 8.30 19.28 -6.76
C LYS A 218 8.87 19.77 -5.42
N ALA A 219 9.32 18.85 -4.58
CA ALA A 219 10.05 19.13 -3.34
C ALA A 219 11.44 18.49 -3.38
N ILE A 220 12.41 19.14 -2.75
CA ILE A 220 13.79 18.64 -2.62
C ILE A 220 14.01 18.35 -1.14
N ASP A 221 14.54 17.16 -0.84
CA ASP A 221 14.95 16.76 0.49
C ASP A 221 16.48 16.56 0.53
N PRO A 222 17.23 17.41 1.24
CA PRO A 222 18.67 17.24 1.39
C PRO A 222 19.05 16.09 2.34
N LEU A 223 18.08 15.51 3.06
CA LEU A 223 18.26 14.35 3.95
C LEU A 223 17.35 13.21 3.48
N PRO A 224 17.70 12.54 2.37
CA PRO A 224 16.75 11.73 1.63
C PRO A 224 16.36 10.44 2.34
N ASN A 225 15.07 10.13 2.30
CA ASN A 225 14.61 8.75 2.43
C ASN A 225 14.97 7.96 1.17
N LYS A 226 15.98 7.09 1.26
CA LYS A 226 16.49 6.29 0.13
C LYS A 226 15.61 5.11 -0.25
N THR A 227 14.83 4.58 0.69
CA THR A 227 13.95 3.43 0.45
C THR A 227 12.61 3.59 1.14
N GLY A 228 11.61 2.86 0.67
CA GLY A 228 10.32 2.71 1.31
C GLY A 228 9.36 1.95 0.42
N SER A 229 8.33 1.36 1.03
CA SER A 229 7.26 0.72 0.26
C SER A 229 6.40 1.78 -0.45
N PRO A 230 5.86 1.50 -1.66
CA PRO A 230 4.71 2.21 -2.16
C PRO A 230 3.50 1.99 -1.22
N GLY A 231 2.56 2.93 -1.24
CA GLY A 231 1.42 2.90 -0.33
C GLY A 231 0.31 3.85 -0.70
N VAL A 232 -0.84 3.64 -0.06
CA VAL A 232 -1.95 4.60 -0.06
C VAL A 232 -2.11 5.23 1.31
N TYR A 233 -2.43 6.51 1.32
CA TYR A 233 -2.67 7.32 2.51
C TYR A 233 -4.12 7.79 2.54
N GLY A 234 -4.78 7.68 3.69
CA GLY A 234 -6.12 8.23 3.86
C GLY A 234 -6.40 8.72 5.27
N TYR A 235 -6.87 9.96 5.40
CA TYR A 235 -7.56 10.51 6.56
C TYR A 235 -9.05 10.58 6.26
N SER A 236 -9.81 9.60 6.77
CA SER A 236 -11.21 9.39 6.38
C SER A 236 -12.20 10.10 7.29
N ALA A 237 -12.25 11.43 7.23
CA ALA A 237 -13.34 12.18 7.85
C ALA A 237 -14.66 12.04 7.06
N ALA A 238 -14.55 11.64 5.78
CA ALA A 238 -15.58 11.03 4.93
C ALA A 238 -14.98 9.76 4.27
N GLU A 239 -15.75 9.05 3.45
CA GLU A 239 -15.22 7.89 2.71
C GLU A 239 -14.22 8.33 1.63
N ILE A 240 -13.23 7.48 1.36
CA ILE A 240 -12.28 7.66 0.27
C ILE A 240 -12.30 6.39 -0.58
N TYR A 241 -12.36 6.56 -1.89
CA TYR A 241 -12.33 5.47 -2.85
C TYR A 241 -10.99 5.46 -3.56
N TYR A 242 -10.50 4.25 -3.85
CA TYR A 242 -9.28 4.00 -4.60
C TYR A 242 -9.56 2.95 -5.67
N ASP A 243 -8.93 3.11 -6.83
CA ASP A 243 -9.05 2.19 -7.96
C ASP A 243 -7.78 2.26 -8.85
N ASN A 244 -7.57 1.26 -9.72
CA ASN A 244 -6.56 1.25 -10.77
C ASN A 244 -5.13 1.60 -10.32
N LEU A 245 -4.66 0.98 -9.23
CA LEU A 245 -3.28 1.15 -8.76
C LEU A 245 -2.28 0.61 -9.81
N LYS A 246 -1.22 1.38 -10.07
CA LYS A 246 -0.10 1.02 -10.95
C LYS A 246 1.24 1.49 -10.39
#